data_AF-A0AA96MGR0-F1
#
_entry.id   AF-A0AA96MGR0-F1
#
_cell.length_a   1.000
_cell.length_b   1.000
_cell.length_c   1.000
_cell.angle_alpha   90.00
_cell.angle_beta   90.00
_cell.angle_gamma   90.00
#
_symmetry.space_group_name_H-M   'P 1'
#
loop_
_entity.id
_entity.type
_entity.pdbx_description
1 polymer ?
#
loop_
_entity_poly.entity_id
_entity_poly.type
_entity_poly.pdbx_seq_one_letter_code
_entity_poly.pdbx_strand_id
1 'polypeptide(L)'
;MNTVILWAGLALLIALLTFLNQKQVYSSGVKKAYRTLRELAAKVRAEQSEAADLAGWETSLAEMEKHPNEFNKLDNEIGLRRAFVKYLEQHYPQDARLPGLQEAAAYQKDSVWGIKMGDYGPKK
;
A
#
# COMPACT_ATOMS: atom_id res chain seq x y z
N MET A 1 -22.08 22.10 38.64
CA MET A 1 -20.89 21.36 38.17
C MET A 1 -20.21 22.20 37.12
N ASN A 2 -18.94 22.54 37.33
CA ASN A 2 -18.23 23.58 36.58
C ASN A 2 -17.98 23.16 35.13
N THR A 3 -18.48 23.96 34.19
CA THR A 3 -18.25 23.86 32.74
C THR A 3 -16.77 23.67 32.39
N VAL A 4 -15.88 24.25 33.21
CA VAL A 4 -14.42 24.11 33.11
C VAL A 4 -13.94 22.65 33.19
N ILE A 5 -14.53 21.84 34.07
CA ILE A 5 -14.16 20.42 34.23
C ILE A 5 -14.57 19.62 32.98
N LEU A 6 -15.70 19.98 32.36
CA LEU A 6 -16.24 19.33 31.18
C LEU A 6 -15.38 19.63 29.94
N TRP A 7 -14.95 20.88 29.78
CA TRP A 7 -14.00 21.28 28.75
C TRP A 7 -12.60 20.70 28.95
N ALA A 8 -12.12 20.65 30.20
CA ALA A 8 -10.83 20.02 30.53
C ALA A 8 -10.85 18.51 30.22
N GLY A 9 -11.93 17.81 30.55
CA GLY A 9 -12.12 16.39 30.22
C GLY A 9 -12.15 16.16 28.70
N LEU A 10 -12.85 17.00 27.95
CA LEU A 10 -12.91 16.90 26.49
C LEU A 10 -11.54 17.15 25.84
N ALA A 11 -10.81 18.18 26.26
CA ALA A 11 -9.48 18.47 25.75
C ALA A 11 -8.49 17.32 26.03
N LEU A 12 -8.57 16.73 27.24
CA LEU A 12 -7.77 15.57 27.61
C LEU A 12 -8.12 14.36 26.74
N LEU A 13 -9.41 14.12 26.48
CA LEU A 13 -9.87 13.02 25.63
C LEU A 13 -9.38 13.18 24.19
N ILE A 14 -9.46 14.38 23.63
CA ILE A 14 -8.96 14.69 22.28
C ILE A 14 -7.45 14.51 22.22
N ALA A 15 -6.70 15.01 23.21
CA ALA A 15 -5.24 14.83 23.27
C ALA A 15 -4.85 13.35 23.36
N LEU A 16 -5.58 12.57 24.17
CA LEU A 16 -5.34 11.13 24.33
C LEU A 16 -5.66 10.36 23.04
N LEU A 17 -6.79 10.64 22.39
CA LEU A 17 -7.17 10.03 21.12
C LEU A 17 -6.18 10.39 20.02
N THR A 18 -5.70 11.63 19.97
CA THR A 18 -4.68 12.07 19.01
C THR A 18 -3.36 11.35 19.26
N PHE A 19 -2.94 11.23 20.51
CA PHE A 19 -1.71 10.52 20.88
C PHE A 19 -1.77 9.02 20.55
N LEU A 20 -2.90 8.37 20.84
CA LEU A 20 -3.12 6.96 20.52
C LEU A 20 -3.17 6.73 19.01
N ASN A 21 -3.88 7.60 18.27
CA ASN A 21 -3.93 7.56 16.81
C ASN A 21 -2.53 7.75 16.21
N GLN A 22 -1.74 8.70 16.71
CA GLN A 22 -0.38 8.96 16.23
C GLN A 22 0.57 7.78 16.48
N LYS A 23 0.47 7.11 17.65
CA LYS A 23 1.28 5.92 17.94
C LYS A 23 0.88 4.71 17.08
N GLN A 24 -0.40 4.59 16.74
CA GLN A 24 -0.91 3.50 15.93
C GLN A 24 -0.50 3.64 14.45
N VAL A 25 -0.47 4.87 13.92
CA VAL A 25 -0.10 5.16 12.52
C VAL A 25 1.40 4.93 12.22
N TYR A 26 2.26 4.94 13.23
CA TYR A 26 3.73 4.78 13.07
C TYR A 26 4.29 3.61 13.88
N SER A 27 3.60 2.47 13.87
CA SER A 27 4.09 1.25 14.51
C SER A 27 5.43 0.81 13.88
N SER A 28 6.32 0.21 14.68
CA SER A 28 7.57 -0.38 14.17
C SER A 28 7.31 -1.48 13.13
N GLY A 29 6.11 -2.08 13.15
CA GLY A 29 5.62 -3.04 12.16
C GLY A 29 5.52 -2.45 10.77
N VAL A 30 4.88 -1.27 10.63
CA VAL A 30 4.71 -0.59 9.33
C VAL A 30 6.06 -0.26 8.70
N LYS A 31 7.01 0.28 9.47
CA LYS A 31 8.36 0.58 8.95
C LYS A 31 9.08 -0.67 8.48
N LYS A 32 8.96 -1.78 9.23
CA LYS A 32 9.55 -3.06 8.85
C LYS A 32 8.91 -3.60 7.58
N ALA A 33 7.58 -3.64 7.52
CA ALA A 33 6.82 -4.08 6.36
C ALA A 33 7.15 -3.25 5.12
N TYR A 34 7.22 -1.92 5.27
CA TYR A 34 7.63 -1.00 4.20
C TYR A 34 9.01 -1.36 3.63
N ARG A 35 9.99 -1.56 4.51
CA ARG A 35 11.35 -1.92 4.11
C ARG A 35 11.39 -3.30 3.44
N THR A 36 10.74 -4.30 4.02
CA THR A 36 10.68 -5.65 3.48
C THR A 36 10.04 -5.67 2.10
N LEU A 37 8.89 -5.01 1.91
CA LEU A 37 8.23 -4.92 0.60
C LEU A 37 9.09 -4.22 -0.44
N ARG A 38 9.83 -3.18 -0.05
CA ARG A 38 10.77 -2.50 -0.94
C ARG A 38 11.92 -3.40 -1.38
N GLU A 39 12.48 -4.18 -0.45
CA GLU A 39 13.53 -5.17 -0.73
C GLU A 39 13.00 -6.28 -1.65
N LEU A 40 11.81 -6.82 -1.37
CA LEU A 40 11.18 -7.86 -2.19
C LEU A 40 10.85 -7.35 -3.60
N ALA A 41 10.30 -6.15 -3.74
CA ALA A 41 10.05 -5.55 -5.04
C ALA A 41 11.35 -5.31 -5.82
N ALA A 42 12.44 -4.95 -5.14
CA ALA A 42 13.75 -4.83 -5.77
C ALA A 42 14.26 -6.18 -6.27
N LYS A 43 14.12 -7.26 -5.48
CA LYS A 43 14.45 -8.63 -5.92
C LYS A 43 13.69 -9.03 -7.18
N VAL A 44 12.38 -8.77 -7.24
CA VAL A 44 11.54 -9.08 -8.42
C VAL A 44 12.01 -8.33 -9.67
N ARG A 45 12.40 -7.06 -9.52
CA ARG A 45 12.94 -6.26 -10.62
C ARG A 45 14.31 -6.74 -11.08
N ALA A 46 15.13 -7.23 -10.16
CA ALA A 46 16.44 -7.81 -10.44
C ALA A 46 16.37 -9.27 -10.90
N GLU A 47 15.16 -9.86 -11.01
CA GLU A 47 14.95 -11.28 -11.34
C GLU A 47 15.61 -12.25 -10.34
N GLN A 48 15.78 -11.79 -9.10
CA GLN A 48 16.36 -12.54 -7.97
C GLN A 48 15.30 -12.90 -6.92
N SER A 49 14.02 -12.93 -7.33
CA SER A 49 12.94 -13.31 -6.42
C SER A 49 12.84 -14.83 -6.31
N GLU A 50 12.44 -15.32 -5.15
CA GLU A 50 12.35 -16.75 -4.85
C GLU A 50 10.92 -17.13 -4.43
N ALA A 51 10.52 -18.38 -4.67
CA ALA A 51 9.22 -18.89 -4.22
C ALA A 51 9.02 -18.78 -2.69
N ALA A 52 10.11 -18.84 -1.92
CA ALA A 52 10.12 -18.67 -0.47
C ALA A 52 9.79 -17.24 0.00
N ASP A 53 9.95 -16.23 -0.88
CA ASP A 53 9.64 -14.83 -0.55
C ASP A 53 8.12 -14.59 -0.35
N LEU A 54 7.25 -15.54 -0.73
CA LEU A 54 5.78 -15.40 -0.66
C LEU A 54 5.30 -15.09 0.77
N ALA A 55 5.85 -15.77 1.77
CA ALA A 55 5.48 -15.52 3.16
C ALA A 55 5.83 -14.09 3.60
N GLY A 56 6.95 -13.55 3.11
CA GLY A 56 7.38 -12.17 3.36
C GLY A 56 6.45 -11.16 2.69
N TRP A 57 6.03 -11.43 1.45
CA TRP A 57 5.03 -10.65 0.74
C TRP A 57 3.69 -10.62 1.49
N GLU A 58 3.10 -11.78 1.74
CA GLU A 58 1.76 -11.90 2.38
C GLU A 58 1.75 -11.24 3.77
N THR A 59 2.77 -11.49 4.60
CA THR A 59 2.85 -10.90 5.95
C THR A 59 2.98 -9.38 5.89
N SER A 60 3.83 -8.87 5.00
CA SER A 60 4.10 -7.43 4.94
C SER A 60 2.97 -6.67 4.24
N LEU A 61 2.32 -7.28 3.25
CA LEU A 61 1.12 -6.74 2.62
C LEU A 61 -0.04 -6.67 3.62
N ALA A 62 -0.31 -7.75 4.37
CA ALA A 62 -1.37 -7.77 5.37
C ALA A 62 -1.15 -6.72 6.49
N GLU A 63 0.10 -6.44 6.84
CA GLU A 63 0.41 -5.35 7.78
C GLU A 63 0.16 -3.98 7.15
N MET A 64 0.61 -3.75 5.91
CA MET A 64 0.43 -2.47 5.23
C MET A 64 -1.02 -2.18 4.83
N GLU A 65 -1.86 -3.20 4.60
CA GLU A 65 -3.29 -3.06 4.33
C GLU A 65 -4.04 -2.38 5.49
N LYS A 66 -3.56 -2.54 6.73
CA LYS A 66 -4.10 -1.81 7.90
C LYS A 66 -3.79 -0.31 7.85
N HIS A 67 -2.85 0.10 7.00
CA HIS A 67 -2.34 1.46 6.87
C HIS A 67 -2.44 1.96 5.41
N PRO A 68 -3.66 2.19 4.88
CA PRO A 68 -3.90 2.43 3.46
C PRO A 68 -3.14 3.64 2.90
N ASN A 69 -2.91 4.69 3.70
CA ASN A 69 -2.13 5.86 3.29
C ASN A 69 -0.66 5.49 2.99
N GLU A 70 -0.02 4.74 3.88
CA GLU A 70 1.37 4.30 3.71
C GLU A 70 1.49 3.25 2.60
N PHE A 71 0.50 2.38 2.47
CA PHE A 71 0.41 1.42 1.36
C PHE A 71 0.33 2.13 0.01
N ASN A 72 -0.60 3.08 -0.15
CA ASN A 72 -0.74 3.83 -1.39
C ASN A 72 0.52 4.64 -1.72
N LYS A 73 1.17 5.21 -0.69
CA LYS A 73 2.45 5.90 -0.86
C LYS A 73 3.54 4.96 -1.38
N LEU A 74 3.73 3.81 -0.74
CA LEU A 74 4.73 2.82 -1.16
C LEU A 74 4.43 2.33 -2.58
N ASP A 75 3.17 2.04 -2.88
CA ASP A 75 2.72 1.59 -4.18
C ASP A 75 2.96 2.63 -5.29
N ASN A 76 2.76 3.92 -5.00
CA ASN A 76 3.13 4.99 -5.93
C ASN A 76 4.65 5.13 -6.11
N GLU A 77 5.45 4.91 -5.06
CA GLU A 77 6.91 5.00 -5.13
C GLU A 77 7.54 3.85 -5.93
N ILE A 78 7.06 2.62 -5.74
CA ILE A 78 7.70 1.41 -6.29
C ILE A 78 6.79 0.53 -7.15
N GLY A 79 5.56 0.93 -7.45
CA GLY A 79 4.61 0.09 -8.17
C GLY A 79 4.41 -1.26 -7.49
N LEU A 80 4.15 -1.23 -6.19
CA LEU A 80 4.12 -2.40 -5.30
C LEU A 80 3.16 -3.48 -5.81
N ARG A 81 1.93 -3.11 -6.17
CA ARG A 81 0.91 -4.05 -6.68
C ARG A 81 1.40 -4.76 -7.95
N ARG A 82 2.02 -4.02 -8.86
CA ARG A 82 2.61 -4.56 -10.09
C ARG A 82 3.80 -5.47 -9.81
N ALA A 83 4.65 -5.11 -8.86
CA ALA A 83 5.76 -5.95 -8.45
C ALA A 83 5.26 -7.27 -7.84
N PHE A 84 4.20 -7.24 -7.05
CA PHE A 84 3.61 -8.45 -6.48
C PHE A 84 2.91 -9.33 -7.52
N VAL A 85 2.18 -8.73 -8.47
CA VAL A 85 1.62 -9.47 -9.62
C VAL A 85 2.73 -10.14 -10.42
N LYS A 86 3.79 -9.41 -10.78
CA LYS A 86 4.93 -9.97 -11.51
C LYS A 86 5.60 -11.11 -10.73
N TYR A 87 5.71 -10.98 -9.41
CA TYR A 87 6.20 -12.05 -8.54
C TYR A 87 5.33 -13.30 -8.62
N LEU A 88 4.00 -13.15 -8.49
CA LEU A 88 3.07 -14.26 -8.57
C LEU A 88 3.06 -14.90 -9.98
N GLU A 89 3.16 -14.11 -11.05
CA GLU A 89 3.28 -14.63 -12.41
C GLU A 89 4.56 -15.49 -12.59
N GLN A 90 5.65 -15.11 -11.94
CA GLN A 90 6.93 -15.82 -12.03
C GLN A 90 6.94 -17.14 -11.23
N HIS A 91 6.40 -17.14 -10.01
CA HIS A 91 6.54 -18.28 -9.08
C HIS A 91 5.25 -19.08 -8.89
N TYR A 92 4.09 -18.47 -9.12
CA TYR A 92 2.76 -19.04 -8.85
C TYR A 92 1.75 -18.69 -9.97
N PRO A 93 2.02 -19.01 -11.25
CA PRO A 93 1.17 -18.59 -12.38
C PRO A 93 -0.25 -19.17 -12.35
N GLN A 94 -0.50 -20.18 -11.51
CA GLN A 94 -1.81 -20.80 -11.33
C GLN A 94 -2.60 -20.21 -10.15
N ASP A 95 -2.09 -19.18 -9.47
CA ASP A 95 -2.80 -18.53 -8.37
C ASP A 95 -4.10 -17.90 -8.87
N ALA A 96 -5.24 -18.34 -8.32
CA ALA A 96 -6.57 -17.89 -8.70
C ALA A 96 -6.80 -16.38 -8.44
N ARG A 97 -5.96 -15.74 -7.61
CA ARG A 97 -6.04 -14.31 -7.29
C ARG A 97 -5.41 -13.44 -8.37
N LEU A 98 -4.58 -14.00 -9.26
CA LEU A 98 -3.83 -13.26 -10.27
C LEU A 98 -4.69 -12.34 -11.13
N PRO A 99 -5.83 -12.77 -11.70
CA PRO A 99 -6.66 -11.90 -12.53
C PRO A 99 -7.16 -10.66 -11.77
N GLY A 100 -7.65 -10.84 -10.54
CA GLY A 100 -8.14 -9.73 -9.72
C GLY A 100 -7.02 -8.78 -9.28
N LEU A 101 -5.84 -9.31 -8.98
CA LEU A 101 -4.67 -8.50 -8.65
C LEU A 101 -4.12 -7.72 -9.86
N GLN A 102 -4.17 -8.32 -11.05
CA GLN A 102 -3.81 -7.65 -12.31
C GLN A 102 -4.74 -6.48 -12.60
N GLU A 103 -6.06 -6.66 -12.47
CA GLU A 103 -7.04 -5.58 -12.63
C GLU A 103 -6.77 -4.45 -11.63
N ALA A 104 -6.60 -4.78 -10.35
CA ALA A 104 -6.31 -3.80 -9.30
C ALA A 104 -4.98 -3.04 -9.53
N ALA A 105 -4.00 -3.68 -10.15
CA ALA A 105 -2.73 -3.05 -10.53
C ALA A 105 -2.86 -2.19 -11.81
N ALA A 106 -3.76 -2.54 -12.73
CA ALA A 106 -4.01 -1.81 -13.97
C ALA A 106 -4.75 -0.49 -13.72
N TYR A 107 -5.78 -0.46 -12.85
CA TYR A 107 -6.54 0.76 -12.54
C TYR A 107 -5.68 1.94 -12.04
N GLN A 108 -4.58 1.66 -11.35
CA GLN A 108 -3.66 2.70 -10.88
C GLN A 108 -2.76 3.23 -12.01
N LYS A 109 -2.38 2.40 -12.99
CA LYS A 109 -1.64 2.85 -14.17
C LYS A 109 -2.45 3.91 -14.93
N ASP A 110 -3.74 3.67 -15.11
CA ASP A 110 -4.64 4.60 -15.81
C ASP A 110 -4.86 5.89 -15.02
N SER A 111 -4.85 5.82 -13.68
CA SER A 111 -4.95 7.00 -12.81
C SER A 111 -3.66 7.85 -12.80
N VAL A 112 -2.48 7.24 -12.91
CA VAL A 112 -1.19 7.94 -12.98
C VAL A 112 -0.92 8.48 -14.40
N TRP A 113 -1.51 7.86 -15.44
CA TRP A 113 -1.51 8.34 -16.83
C TRP A 113 -2.66 9.30 -17.16
N GLY A 114 -3.13 10.08 -16.17
CA GLY A 114 -4.04 11.21 -16.35
C GLY A 114 -3.52 12.38 -17.22
N ILE A 115 -2.58 12.14 -18.14
CA ILE A 115 -2.28 13.02 -19.26
C ILE A 115 -2.93 12.42 -20.52
N LYS A 116 -4.22 12.72 -20.66
CA LYS A 116 -4.80 13.24 -21.91
C LYS A 116 -4.39 12.51 -23.21
N MET A 117 -4.87 11.28 -23.43
CA MET A 117 -5.24 10.89 -24.79
C MET A 117 -6.64 11.46 -25.09
N GLY A 118 -6.67 12.79 -25.23
CA GLY A 118 -7.75 13.46 -25.92
C GLY A 118 -7.69 13.03 -27.37
N ASP A 119 -8.46 12.00 -27.68
CA ASP A 119 -8.92 11.66 -29.01
C ASP A 119 -9.51 12.92 -29.67
N TYR A 120 -8.68 13.63 -30.43
CA TYR A 120 -9.14 14.48 -31.52
C TYR A 120 -8.73 13.77 -32.81
N GLY A 121 -9.59 12.85 -33.24
CA GLY A 121 -9.54 12.33 -34.59
C GLY A 121 -9.50 13.47 -35.63
N PRO A 122 -8.91 13.23 -36.82
CA PRO A 122 -8.82 14.25 -37.85
C PRO A 122 -10.24 14.50 -38.38
N LYS A 123 -10.77 15.71 -38.13
CA LYS A 123 -11.93 16.17 -38.88
C LYS A 123 -11.49 16.38 -40.33
N LYS A 124 -12.11 15.62 -41.23
CA LYS A 124 -12.13 15.86 -42.67
C LYS A 124 -12.72 17.24 -42.97
#